data_AF-A0A6L5BR87-F1
#
_entry.id   AF-A0A6L5BR87-F1
#
_cell.length_a   1.000
_cell.length_b   1.000
_cell.length_c   1.000
_cell.angle_alpha   90.00
_cell.angle_beta   90.00
_cell.angle_gamma   90.00
#
_symmetry.space_group_name_H-M   'P 1'
#
loop_
_entity.id
_entity.type
_entity.pdbx_description
1 polymer ?
#
loop_
_entity_poly.entity_id
_entity_poly.type
_entity_poly.pdbx_seq_one_letter_code
_entity_poly.pdbx_strand_id
1 'polypeptide(L)'
;MRMFLALVLLALSGLTQAAIKTQEIPYQSTDGTKMIGYYAYDDAIKGPRPGVVVVHEFWGLNDYAKRRARDLAGLGYSALAIDMYGGGKNTEHPKDAMAFMQEVLKDSAVASARFQAGLDLLKQQPQTDPDKLAAIGYCFGGGVVLNAARQGLPLKGVVSFHGALATNTPAAPGSVKAKILVEHGAKDSMITPDNVAAFKSEMDKAGADYKFVSLKDAKHGFSNPDADRLGHGDHGGPDIGYNKAADESSWADMKAFFKKIFA
;
A
#
# COMPACT_ATOMS: atom_id res chain seq x y z
N MET A 1 -6.69 74.23 4.45
CA MET A 1 -6.44 73.22 3.40
C MET A 1 -5.69 72.04 4.03
N ARG A 2 -6.43 71.14 4.71
CA ARG A 2 -6.48 69.68 4.46
C ARG A 2 -5.10 69.03 4.20
N MET A 3 -4.54 68.37 5.22
CA MET A 3 -3.57 67.28 5.02
C MET A 3 -4.16 66.01 5.64
N PHE A 4 -4.58 65.10 4.77
CA PHE A 4 -5.06 63.76 5.10
C PHE A 4 -3.85 62.88 5.44
N LEU A 5 -3.86 62.26 6.62
CA LEU A 5 -2.94 61.19 6.99
C LEU A 5 -3.63 59.86 6.66
N ALA A 6 -3.22 59.19 5.59
CA ALA A 6 -3.70 57.86 5.24
C ALA A 6 -2.79 56.81 5.89
N LEU A 7 -3.32 56.08 6.88
CA LEU A 7 -2.73 54.84 7.37
C LEU A 7 -2.93 53.75 6.32
N VAL A 8 -1.83 53.20 5.79
CA VAL A 8 -1.86 51.97 4.99
C VAL A 8 -1.62 50.80 5.93
N LEU A 9 -2.70 50.09 6.28
CA LEU A 9 -2.64 48.77 6.91
C LEU A 9 -2.30 47.73 5.85
N LEU A 10 -1.04 47.29 5.82
CA LEU A 10 -0.60 46.10 5.08
C LEU A 10 -1.06 44.85 5.84
N ALA A 11 -2.22 44.31 5.45
CA ALA A 11 -2.63 42.96 5.84
C ALA A 11 -1.80 41.95 5.04
N LEU A 12 -0.71 41.44 5.61
CA LEU A 12 0.00 40.26 5.13
C LEU A 12 -0.83 39.02 5.48
N SER A 13 -1.79 38.68 4.63
CA SER A 13 -2.40 37.35 4.62
C SER A 13 -1.35 36.35 4.14
N GLY A 14 -0.64 35.73 5.08
CA GLY A 14 0.24 34.61 4.79
C GLY A 14 -0.57 33.48 4.14
N LEU A 15 -0.24 33.14 2.90
CA LEU A 15 -0.69 31.91 2.26
C LEU A 15 -0.12 30.75 3.06
N THR A 16 -0.90 30.21 4.01
CA THR A 16 -0.57 28.95 4.67
C THR A 16 -0.63 27.86 3.62
N GLN A 17 0.53 27.51 3.09
CA GLN A 17 0.67 26.42 2.12
C GLN A 17 0.34 25.12 2.85
N ALA A 18 -0.73 24.46 2.42
CA ALA A 18 -1.15 23.14 2.90
C ALA A 18 0.03 22.17 2.85
N ALA A 19 0.22 21.38 3.92
CA ALA A 19 1.34 20.45 4.02
C ALA A 19 0.83 19.08 4.47
N ILE A 20 1.18 18.04 3.71
CA ILE A 20 0.97 16.65 4.12
C ILE A 20 1.61 16.46 5.49
N LYS A 21 0.77 16.16 6.49
CA LYS A 21 1.21 15.83 7.84
C LYS A 21 1.57 14.36 7.88
N THR A 22 2.63 14.05 8.60
CA THR A 22 3.13 12.69 8.75
C THR A 22 3.44 12.40 10.20
N GLN A 23 3.15 11.19 10.66
CA GLN A 23 3.41 10.76 12.03
C GLN A 23 3.84 9.30 12.04
N GLU A 24 4.86 8.97 12.83
CA GLU A 24 5.15 7.58 13.20
C GLU A 24 4.39 7.23 14.48
N ILE A 25 3.62 6.14 14.44
CA ILE A 25 2.74 5.73 15.52
C ILE A 25 3.15 4.32 15.97
N PRO A 26 3.70 4.16 17.19
CA PRO A 26 3.97 2.83 17.72
C PRO A 26 2.66 2.11 18.04
N TYR A 27 2.59 0.83 17.70
CA TYR A 27 1.45 -0.05 18.03
C TYR A 27 1.94 -1.48 18.22
N GLN A 28 1.04 -2.39 18.58
CA GLN A 28 1.38 -3.79 18.83
C GLN A 28 0.36 -4.71 18.15
N SER A 29 0.85 -5.76 17.51
CA SER A 29 0.03 -6.84 16.97
C SER A 29 -0.31 -7.86 18.06
N THR A 30 -1.39 -8.61 17.87
CA THR A 30 -1.84 -9.66 18.82
C THR A 30 -0.85 -10.82 18.95
N ASP A 31 0.09 -10.96 18.01
CA ASP A 31 1.24 -11.88 18.11
C ASP A 31 2.34 -11.38 19.09
N GLY A 32 2.16 -10.20 19.69
CA GLY A 32 3.10 -9.57 20.61
C GLY A 32 4.15 -8.67 19.95
N THR A 33 4.21 -8.64 18.62
CA THR A 33 5.21 -7.85 17.88
C THR A 33 4.93 -6.35 18.03
N LYS A 34 5.93 -5.58 18.47
CA LYS A 34 5.90 -4.12 18.47
C LYS A 34 6.17 -3.61 17.06
N MET A 35 5.33 -2.72 16.56
CA MET A 35 5.30 -2.26 15.18
C MET A 35 5.27 -0.74 15.12
N ILE A 36 5.66 -0.18 13.97
CA ILE A 36 5.58 1.26 13.70
C ILE A 36 4.68 1.49 12.47
N GLY A 37 3.69 2.36 12.61
CA GLY A 37 2.86 2.80 11.49
C GLY A 37 3.32 4.18 11.03
N TYR A 38 3.53 4.39 9.74
CA TYR A 38 3.78 5.71 9.18
C TYR A 38 2.49 6.27 8.59
N TYR A 39 1.85 7.17 9.34
CA TYR A 39 0.59 7.79 9.00
C TYR A 39 0.82 9.08 8.21
N ALA A 40 0.03 9.32 7.17
CA ALA A 40 0.06 10.52 6.36
C ALA A 40 -1.35 10.99 6.01
N TYR A 41 -1.59 12.31 6.08
CA TYR A 41 -2.85 12.94 5.69
C TYR A 41 -2.63 14.41 5.30
N ASP A 42 -3.53 14.96 4.49
CA ASP A 42 -3.59 16.40 4.20
C ASP A 42 -4.40 17.15 5.27
N ASP A 43 -3.81 18.12 5.96
CA ASP A 43 -4.46 18.91 7.02
C ASP A 43 -5.39 20.02 6.49
N ALA A 44 -5.33 20.31 5.18
CA ALA A 44 -6.28 21.20 4.52
C ALA A 44 -7.68 20.56 4.43
N ILE A 45 -7.75 19.24 4.24
CA ILE A 45 -9.02 18.50 4.20
C ILE A 45 -9.54 18.36 5.64
N LYS A 46 -10.79 18.75 5.86
CA LYS A 46 -11.45 18.66 7.17
C LYS A 46 -12.33 17.42 7.25
N GLY A 47 -12.42 16.84 8.45
CA GLY A 47 -13.25 15.68 8.75
C GLY A 47 -12.68 14.34 8.24
N PRO A 48 -13.41 13.24 8.53
CA PRO A 48 -13.08 11.89 8.09
C PRO A 48 -13.11 11.76 6.55
N ARG A 49 -12.21 10.93 6.02
CA ARG A 49 -12.09 10.60 4.59
C ARG A 49 -11.72 9.12 4.41
N PRO A 50 -11.82 8.55 3.20
CA PRO A 50 -11.43 7.16 3.00
C PRO A 50 -9.97 6.90 3.41
N GLY A 51 -9.77 5.80 4.12
CA GLY A 51 -8.47 5.35 4.63
C GLY A 51 -7.83 4.28 3.75
N VAL A 52 -6.51 4.35 3.59
CA VAL A 52 -5.75 3.37 2.80
C VAL A 52 -4.56 2.82 3.60
N VAL A 53 -4.54 1.50 3.81
CA VAL A 53 -3.35 0.80 4.31
C VAL A 53 -2.35 0.63 3.15
N VAL A 54 -1.07 0.87 3.41
CA VAL A 54 0.04 0.62 2.47
C VAL A 54 0.94 -0.47 3.04
N VAL A 55 1.05 -1.60 2.34
CA VAL A 55 1.94 -2.70 2.74
C VAL A 55 3.20 -2.67 1.89
N HIS A 56 4.35 -2.64 2.57
CA HIS A 56 5.66 -2.47 1.95
C HIS A 56 6.11 -3.69 1.13
N GLU A 57 7.18 -3.48 0.36
CA GLU A 57 7.87 -4.52 -0.40
C GLU A 57 8.70 -5.46 0.49
N PHE A 58 9.45 -6.35 -0.13
CA PHE A 58 10.44 -7.24 0.49
C PHE A 58 11.43 -6.53 1.43
N TRP A 59 11.70 -5.25 1.20
CA TRP A 59 12.72 -4.47 1.90
C TRP A 59 12.29 -3.94 3.28
N GLY A 60 11.03 -4.10 3.68
CA GLY A 60 10.51 -3.57 4.95
C GLY A 60 9.94 -2.15 4.86
N LEU A 61 9.65 -1.52 6.00
CA LEU A 61 9.07 -0.17 6.07
C LEU A 61 10.13 0.91 5.76
N ASN A 62 10.49 1.02 4.49
CA ASN A 62 11.47 1.97 3.96
C ASN A 62 10.82 3.26 3.42
N ASP A 63 11.63 4.16 2.88
CA ASP A 63 11.16 5.44 2.35
C ASP A 63 10.24 5.31 1.14
N TYR A 64 10.36 4.24 0.34
CA TYR A 64 9.45 3.96 -0.76
C TYR A 64 8.01 3.76 -0.26
N ALA A 65 7.82 2.89 0.74
CA ALA A 65 6.50 2.65 1.34
C ALA A 65 5.93 3.91 2.01
N LYS A 66 6.77 4.63 2.77
CA LYS A 66 6.39 5.90 3.41
C LYS A 66 6.01 6.96 2.38
N ARG A 67 6.70 7.03 1.23
CA ARG A 67 6.36 7.93 0.12
C ARG A 67 4.99 7.62 -0.44
N ARG A 68 4.66 6.35 -0.69
CA ARG A 68 3.34 5.96 -1.23
C ARG A 68 2.20 6.35 -0.28
N ALA A 69 2.42 6.33 1.04
CA ALA A 69 1.46 6.89 1.99
C ALA A 69 1.29 8.42 1.82
N ARG A 70 2.38 9.17 1.63
CA ARG A 70 2.31 10.62 1.33
C ARG A 70 1.63 10.91 0.00
N ASP A 71 1.90 10.11 -1.03
CA ASP A 71 1.29 10.26 -2.35
C ASP A 71 -0.24 10.06 -2.26
N LEU A 72 -0.70 9.07 -1.50
CA LEU A 72 -2.12 8.85 -1.22
C LEU A 72 -2.74 10.00 -0.39
N ALA A 73 -2.00 10.52 0.58
CA ALA A 73 -2.43 11.70 1.33
C ALA A 73 -2.63 12.93 0.41
N GLY A 74 -1.73 13.12 -0.56
CA GLY A 74 -1.86 14.15 -1.60
C GLY A 74 -3.03 13.93 -2.58
N LEU A 75 -3.59 12.71 -2.64
CA LEU A 75 -4.82 12.42 -3.37
C LEU A 75 -6.08 12.61 -2.52
N GLY A 76 -5.94 13.01 -1.26
CA GLY A 76 -7.04 13.28 -0.34
C GLY A 76 -7.46 12.11 0.54
N TYR A 77 -6.67 11.05 0.61
CA TYR A 77 -6.90 9.93 1.53
C TYR A 77 -6.21 10.16 2.88
N SER A 78 -6.60 9.43 3.91
CA SER A 78 -5.71 9.17 5.05
C SER A 78 -4.98 7.85 4.77
N ALA A 79 -3.66 7.82 4.95
CA ALA A 79 -2.87 6.65 4.56
C ALA A 79 -1.95 6.19 5.69
N LEU A 80 -1.85 4.88 5.89
CA LEU A 80 -0.96 4.29 6.88
C LEU A 80 -0.08 3.23 6.22
N ALA A 81 1.22 3.50 6.12
CA ALA A 81 2.18 2.44 5.78
C ALA A 81 2.50 1.61 7.03
N ILE A 82 2.28 0.30 6.93
CA ILE A 82 2.36 -0.61 8.08
C ILE A 82 3.67 -1.41 8.06
N ASP A 83 4.28 -1.55 9.23
CA ASP A 83 5.49 -2.34 9.46
C ASP A 83 5.19 -3.83 9.67
N MET A 84 5.22 -4.63 8.62
CA MET A 84 4.95 -6.07 8.74
C MET A 84 6.08 -6.84 9.44
N TYR A 85 7.28 -6.26 9.56
CA TYR A 85 8.46 -6.95 10.11
C TYR A 85 8.73 -6.64 11.59
N GLY A 86 8.08 -5.62 12.14
CA GLY A 86 8.22 -5.19 13.52
C GLY A 86 9.44 -4.29 13.74
N GLY A 87 9.33 -3.37 14.71
CA GLY A 87 10.38 -2.45 15.10
C GLY A 87 10.83 -1.45 14.02
N GLY A 88 10.02 -1.23 12.98
CA GLY A 88 10.34 -0.35 11.86
C GLY A 88 11.43 -0.90 10.94
N LYS A 89 11.66 -2.21 10.96
CA LYS A 89 12.75 -2.84 10.20
C LYS A 89 12.63 -2.58 8.70
N ASN A 90 13.77 -2.21 8.11
CA ASN A 90 14.01 -2.25 6.68
C ASN A 90 15.49 -2.58 6.41
N THR A 91 15.80 -3.01 5.20
CA THR A 91 17.16 -3.34 4.76
C THR A 91 17.24 -3.30 3.24
N GLU A 92 18.44 -3.12 2.69
CA GLU A 92 18.74 -3.33 1.27
C GLU A 92 19.53 -4.63 1.04
N HIS A 93 19.85 -5.37 2.11
CA HIS A 93 20.57 -6.64 2.01
C HIS A 93 19.59 -7.80 1.78
N PRO A 94 19.63 -8.52 0.64
CA PRO A 94 18.61 -9.50 0.28
C PRO A 94 18.45 -10.64 1.29
N LYS A 95 19.55 -11.08 1.91
CA LYS A 95 19.51 -12.15 2.93
C LYS A 95 18.73 -11.72 4.18
N ASP A 96 18.87 -10.46 4.58
CA ASP A 96 18.21 -9.94 5.78
C ASP A 96 16.72 -9.73 5.50
N ALA A 97 16.41 -9.16 4.33
CA ALA A 97 15.04 -9.03 3.84
C ALA A 97 14.35 -10.40 3.74
N MET A 98 15.07 -11.43 3.28
CA MET A 98 14.55 -12.80 3.23
C MET A 98 14.25 -13.35 4.61
N ALA A 99 15.15 -13.15 5.58
CA ALA A 99 14.93 -13.57 6.95
C ALA A 99 13.72 -12.86 7.59
N PHE A 100 13.56 -11.55 7.35
CA PHE A 100 12.40 -10.79 7.83
C PHE A 100 11.10 -11.28 7.21
N MET A 101 11.09 -11.50 5.89
CA MET A 101 9.92 -12.00 5.18
C MET A 101 9.51 -13.40 5.66
N GLN A 102 10.47 -14.31 5.82
CA GLN A 102 10.22 -15.68 6.28
C GLN A 102 9.62 -15.71 7.69
N GLU A 103 10.05 -14.81 8.58
CA GLU A 103 9.49 -14.70 9.93
C GLU A 103 7.98 -14.37 9.92
N VAL A 104 7.52 -13.59 8.93
CA VAL A 104 6.09 -13.29 8.75
C VAL A 104 5.35 -14.41 8.04
N LEU A 105 5.97 -15.02 7.03
CA LEU A 105 5.32 -16.00 6.15
C LEU A 105 5.31 -17.43 6.72
N LYS A 106 6.11 -17.73 7.75
CA LYS A 106 6.12 -19.07 8.39
C LYS A 106 4.76 -19.46 8.97
N ASP A 107 3.92 -18.48 9.30
CA ASP A 107 2.58 -18.68 9.80
C ASP A 107 1.64 -17.60 9.26
N SER A 108 0.63 -18.02 8.49
CA SER A 108 -0.40 -17.13 7.95
C SER A 108 -1.14 -16.32 9.03
N ALA A 109 -1.25 -16.84 10.25
CA ALA A 109 -1.85 -16.13 11.37
C ALA A 109 -1.02 -14.92 11.81
N VAL A 110 0.32 -15.01 11.73
CA VAL A 110 1.22 -13.89 12.03
C VAL A 110 1.03 -12.75 11.03
N ALA A 111 1.04 -13.06 9.74
CA ALA A 111 0.79 -12.07 8.69
C ALA A 111 -0.60 -11.41 8.86
N SER A 112 -1.63 -12.20 9.16
CA SER A 112 -3.00 -11.72 9.34
C SER A 112 -3.14 -10.82 10.58
N ALA A 113 -2.55 -11.22 11.72
CA ALA A 113 -2.54 -10.45 12.95
C ALA A 113 -1.87 -9.08 12.77
N ARG A 114 -0.72 -9.04 12.09
CA ARG A 114 0.03 -7.81 11.82
C ARG A 114 -0.72 -6.88 10.87
N PHE A 115 -1.30 -7.41 9.79
CA PHE A 115 -2.13 -6.61 8.89
C PHE A 115 -3.36 -6.04 9.62
N GLN A 116 -4.04 -6.88 10.41
CA GLN A 116 -5.23 -6.49 11.17
C GLN A 116 -4.91 -5.38 12.18
N ALA A 117 -3.79 -5.48 12.91
CA ALA A 117 -3.36 -4.45 13.84
C ALA A 117 -3.10 -3.10 13.15
N GLY A 118 -2.51 -3.11 11.96
CA GLY A 118 -2.33 -1.91 11.14
C GLY A 118 -3.65 -1.33 10.63
N LEU A 119 -4.57 -2.19 10.18
CA LEU A 119 -5.91 -1.78 9.75
C LEU A 119 -6.70 -1.13 10.91
N ASP A 120 -6.63 -1.70 12.11
CA ASP A 120 -7.29 -1.15 13.29
C ASP A 120 -6.64 0.15 13.77
N LEU A 121 -5.32 0.28 13.67
CA LEU A 121 -4.64 1.55 13.91
C LEU A 121 -5.14 2.64 12.95
N LEU A 122 -5.28 2.34 11.65
CA LEU A 122 -5.78 3.29 10.66
C LEU A 122 -7.22 3.75 10.96
N LYS A 123 -8.10 2.82 11.37
CA LYS A 123 -9.49 3.12 11.76
C LYS A 123 -9.59 4.08 12.95
N GLN A 124 -8.62 4.02 13.87
CA GLN A 124 -8.62 4.87 15.06
C GLN A 124 -8.19 6.32 14.78
N GLN A 125 -7.69 6.62 13.57
CA GLN A 125 -7.22 7.96 13.26
C GLN A 125 -8.40 8.93 13.02
N PRO A 126 -8.40 10.14 13.61
CA PRO A 126 -9.53 11.08 13.49
C PRO A 126 -9.90 11.48 12.06
N GLN A 127 -8.93 11.44 11.15
CA GLN A 127 -9.12 11.81 9.74
C GLN A 127 -9.59 10.63 8.88
N THR A 128 -9.71 9.42 9.44
CA THR A 128 -10.14 8.21 8.71
C THR A 128 -11.62 7.94 8.94
N ASP A 129 -12.34 7.69 7.85
CA ASP A 129 -13.68 7.09 7.88
C ASP A 129 -13.53 5.55 8.00
N PRO A 130 -13.92 4.95 9.13
CA PRO A 130 -13.72 3.52 9.39
C PRO A 130 -14.57 2.61 8.49
N ASP A 131 -15.59 3.15 7.82
CA ASP A 131 -16.45 2.41 6.88
C ASP A 131 -15.94 2.48 5.44
N LYS A 132 -14.94 3.31 5.16
CA LYS A 132 -14.35 3.51 3.83
C LYS A 132 -12.86 3.19 3.83
N LEU A 133 -12.54 1.91 3.94
CA LEU A 133 -11.16 1.43 3.99
C LEU A 133 -10.77 0.68 2.72
N ALA A 134 -9.53 0.88 2.26
CA ALA A 134 -8.88 0.07 1.24
C ALA A 134 -7.45 -0.30 1.67
N ALA A 135 -6.83 -1.19 0.92
CA ALA A 135 -5.42 -1.52 1.12
C ALA A 135 -4.70 -1.62 -0.23
N ILE A 136 -3.46 -1.12 -0.28
CA ILE A 136 -2.54 -1.37 -1.39
C ILE A 136 -1.30 -2.07 -0.88
N GLY A 137 -0.69 -2.87 -1.75
CA GLY A 137 0.53 -3.58 -1.40
C GLY A 137 1.42 -3.80 -2.61
N TYR A 138 2.72 -3.84 -2.36
CA TYR A 138 3.76 -3.98 -3.38
C TYR A 138 4.58 -5.24 -3.12
N CYS A 139 4.85 -6.06 -4.14
CA CYS A 139 5.68 -7.28 -3.98
C CYS A 139 5.11 -8.19 -2.86
N PHE A 140 5.84 -8.40 -1.77
CA PHE A 140 5.40 -9.04 -0.55
C PHE A 140 4.05 -8.48 -0.06
N GLY A 141 3.94 -7.15 0.06
CA GLY A 141 2.70 -6.49 0.47
C GLY A 141 1.54 -6.73 -0.50
N GLY A 142 1.82 -6.91 -1.78
CA GLY A 142 0.81 -7.23 -2.79
C GLY A 142 0.15 -8.59 -2.54
N GLY A 143 0.91 -9.57 -2.05
CA GLY A 143 0.36 -10.85 -1.60
C GLY A 143 -0.43 -10.72 -0.28
N VAL A 144 0.08 -9.90 0.65
CA VAL A 144 -0.60 -9.64 1.94
C VAL A 144 -1.99 -9.04 1.74
N VAL A 145 -2.15 -8.03 0.88
CA VAL A 145 -3.46 -7.41 0.64
C VAL A 145 -4.43 -8.32 -0.11
N LEU A 146 -3.92 -9.20 -0.98
CA LEU A 146 -4.76 -10.24 -1.59
C LEU A 146 -5.25 -11.25 -0.55
N ASN A 147 -4.40 -11.64 0.41
CA ASN A 147 -4.80 -12.52 1.50
C ASN A 147 -5.83 -11.86 2.44
N ALA A 148 -5.68 -10.56 2.72
CA ALA A 148 -6.70 -9.79 3.45
C ALA A 148 -8.07 -9.83 2.74
N ALA A 149 -8.09 -9.72 1.41
CA ALA A 149 -9.32 -9.83 0.64
C ALA A 149 -9.90 -11.26 0.65
N ARG A 150 -9.05 -12.30 0.52
CA ARG A 150 -9.45 -13.71 0.63
C ARG A 150 -10.14 -14.03 1.96
N GLN A 151 -9.64 -13.43 3.05
CA GLN A 151 -10.17 -13.56 4.41
C GLN A 151 -11.46 -12.75 4.64
N GLY A 152 -11.90 -11.95 3.68
CA GLY A 152 -13.13 -11.17 3.79
C GLY A 152 -13.04 -10.01 4.79
N LEU A 153 -11.83 -9.48 5.04
CA LEU A 153 -11.67 -8.29 5.87
C LEU A 153 -12.51 -7.13 5.31
N PRO A 154 -13.04 -6.23 6.18
CA PRO A 154 -14.01 -5.19 5.79
C PRO A 154 -13.33 -4.04 5.03
N LEU A 155 -12.90 -4.33 3.80
CA LEU A 155 -12.26 -3.41 2.87
C LEU A 155 -13.19 -3.22 1.66
N LYS A 156 -13.33 -1.97 1.21
CA LYS A 156 -14.04 -1.64 -0.04
C LYS A 156 -13.29 -2.15 -1.27
N GLY A 157 -11.95 -2.18 -1.20
CA GLY A 157 -11.13 -2.73 -2.25
C GLY A 157 -9.67 -2.90 -1.86
N VAL A 158 -8.97 -3.75 -2.62
CA VAL A 158 -7.52 -3.94 -2.51
C VAL A 158 -6.83 -3.77 -3.86
N VAL A 159 -5.60 -3.25 -3.85
CA VAL A 159 -4.76 -3.13 -5.05
C VAL A 159 -3.41 -3.79 -4.82
N SER A 160 -3.11 -4.80 -5.63
CA SER A 160 -1.85 -5.53 -5.61
C SER A 160 -0.97 -5.07 -6.76
N PHE A 161 0.19 -4.51 -6.44
CA PHE A 161 1.23 -4.14 -7.40
C PHE A 161 2.32 -5.20 -7.39
N HIS A 162 2.51 -5.87 -8.54
CA HIS A 162 3.51 -6.93 -8.74
C HIS A 162 3.59 -7.87 -7.53
N GLY A 163 2.43 -8.31 -7.02
CA GLY A 163 2.33 -9.10 -5.82
C GLY A 163 2.38 -10.60 -6.07
N ALA A 164 2.72 -11.37 -5.03
CA ALA A 164 2.60 -12.82 -5.07
C ALA A 164 1.12 -13.23 -5.24
N LEU A 165 0.84 -14.02 -6.28
CA LEU A 165 -0.52 -14.49 -6.60
C LEU A 165 -0.83 -15.84 -5.96
N ALA A 166 0.18 -16.69 -5.82
CA ALA A 166 0.07 -18.00 -5.20
C ALA A 166 -0.35 -17.89 -3.73
N THR A 167 -1.12 -18.86 -3.26
CA THR A 167 -1.61 -18.90 -1.88
C THR A 167 -1.75 -20.35 -1.42
N ASN A 168 -1.54 -20.56 -0.11
CA ASN A 168 -1.85 -21.81 0.57
C ASN A 168 -3.23 -21.79 1.25
N THR A 169 -3.89 -20.62 1.26
CA THR A 169 -5.19 -20.37 1.89
C THR A 169 -6.12 -19.73 0.85
N PRO A 170 -6.61 -20.49 -0.13
CA PRO A 170 -7.46 -19.96 -1.20
C PRO A 170 -8.81 -19.45 -0.66
N ALA A 171 -9.40 -18.48 -1.36
CA ALA A 171 -10.72 -17.95 -1.04
C ALA A 171 -11.80 -19.03 -1.14
N ALA A 172 -12.72 -19.01 -0.18
CA ALA A 172 -13.95 -19.79 -0.25
C ALA A 172 -15.00 -19.02 -1.09
N PRO A 173 -15.96 -19.72 -1.74
CA PRO A 173 -17.09 -19.09 -2.40
C PRO A 173 -17.79 -18.04 -1.52
N GLY A 174 -17.87 -16.82 -2.02
CA GLY A 174 -18.48 -15.69 -1.33
C GLY A 174 -17.67 -15.09 -0.17
N SER A 175 -16.44 -15.55 0.12
CA SER A 175 -15.63 -14.98 1.21
C SER A 175 -15.07 -13.60 0.85
N VAL A 176 -14.73 -13.37 -0.42
CA VAL A 176 -14.15 -12.11 -0.89
C VAL A 176 -15.22 -11.03 -0.99
N LYS A 177 -15.17 -10.04 -0.09
CA LYS A 177 -16.10 -8.89 -0.09
C LYS A 177 -15.53 -7.64 -0.76
N ALA A 178 -14.21 -7.48 -0.72
CA ALA A 178 -13.51 -6.38 -1.34
C ALA A 178 -13.47 -6.54 -2.86
N LYS A 179 -13.58 -5.43 -3.60
CA LYS A 179 -13.19 -5.42 -5.02
C LYS A 179 -11.67 -5.55 -5.13
N ILE A 180 -11.16 -6.17 -6.19
CA ILE A 180 -9.73 -6.42 -6.35
C ILE A 180 -9.22 -5.79 -7.65
N LEU A 181 -8.09 -5.09 -7.56
CA LEU A 181 -7.28 -4.71 -8.72
C LEU A 181 -5.90 -5.34 -8.59
N VAL A 182 -5.47 -6.05 -9.64
CA VAL A 182 -4.12 -6.61 -9.74
C VAL A 182 -3.39 -5.95 -10.89
N GLU A 183 -2.25 -5.33 -10.58
CA GLU A 183 -1.34 -4.68 -11.50
C GLU A 183 -0.07 -5.54 -11.61
N HIS A 184 -0.02 -6.41 -12.62
CA HIS A 184 1.00 -7.44 -12.76
C HIS A 184 1.94 -7.15 -13.93
N GLY A 185 3.25 -7.26 -13.71
CA GLY A 185 4.24 -7.14 -14.78
C GLY A 185 4.31 -8.40 -15.63
N ALA A 186 4.11 -8.30 -16.95
CA ALA A 186 4.10 -9.46 -17.83
C ALA A 186 5.48 -10.12 -18.03
N LYS A 187 6.57 -9.44 -17.64
CA LYS A 187 7.95 -9.95 -17.63
C LYS A 187 8.43 -10.30 -16.22
N ASP A 188 7.52 -10.40 -15.26
CA ASP A 188 7.82 -10.83 -13.90
C ASP A 188 8.23 -12.31 -13.89
N SER A 189 9.51 -12.58 -13.63
CA SER A 189 10.06 -13.94 -13.60
C SER A 189 9.71 -14.72 -12.32
N MET A 190 9.17 -14.05 -11.30
CA MET A 190 8.81 -14.66 -10.02
C MET A 190 7.39 -15.23 -10.01
N ILE A 191 6.55 -14.78 -10.93
CA ILE A 191 5.13 -15.16 -11.02
C ILE A 191 4.90 -15.89 -12.33
N THR A 192 4.69 -17.20 -12.24
CA THR A 192 4.53 -18.05 -13.43
C THR A 192 3.16 -17.86 -14.08
N PRO A 193 3.00 -18.21 -15.37
CA PRO A 193 1.69 -18.27 -16.01
C PRO A 193 0.69 -19.14 -15.24
N ASP A 194 1.15 -20.22 -14.62
CA ASP A 194 0.32 -21.09 -13.77
C ASP A 194 -0.16 -20.38 -12.50
N ASN A 195 0.67 -19.53 -11.88
CA ASN A 195 0.23 -18.71 -10.75
C ASN A 195 -0.88 -17.74 -11.16
N VAL A 196 -0.74 -17.10 -12.34
CA VAL A 196 -1.77 -16.21 -12.89
C VAL A 196 -3.07 -16.98 -13.18
N ALA A 197 -2.97 -18.13 -13.83
CA ALA A 197 -4.12 -18.96 -14.16
C ALA A 197 -4.83 -19.47 -12.89
N ALA A 198 -4.07 -19.93 -11.90
CA ALA A 198 -4.58 -20.39 -10.62
C ALA A 198 -5.31 -19.28 -9.86
N PHE A 199 -4.73 -18.08 -9.80
CA PHE A 199 -5.37 -16.92 -9.17
C PHE A 199 -6.69 -16.55 -9.84
N LYS A 200 -6.73 -16.46 -11.17
CA LYS A 200 -7.96 -16.15 -11.90
C LYS A 200 -9.04 -17.21 -11.65
N SER A 201 -8.66 -18.49 -11.75
CA SER A 201 -9.58 -19.60 -11.45
C SER A 201 -10.11 -19.55 -10.02
N GLU A 202 -9.26 -19.21 -9.05
CA GLU A 202 -9.64 -19.03 -7.64
C GLU A 202 -10.67 -17.89 -7.49
N MET A 203 -10.38 -16.70 -8.04
CA MET A 203 -11.26 -15.54 -7.93
C MET A 203 -12.62 -15.77 -8.61
N ASP A 204 -12.62 -16.42 -9.79
CA ASP A 204 -13.85 -16.79 -10.50
C ASP A 204 -14.71 -17.74 -9.66
N LYS A 205 -14.10 -18.80 -9.09
CA LYS A 205 -14.80 -19.76 -8.21
C LYS A 205 -15.29 -19.13 -6.91
N ALA A 206 -14.53 -18.18 -6.38
CA ALA A 206 -14.91 -17.43 -5.19
C ALA A 206 -16.08 -16.46 -5.46
N GLY A 207 -16.37 -16.15 -6.72
CA GLY A 207 -17.32 -15.10 -7.11
C GLY A 207 -16.82 -13.69 -6.79
N ALA A 208 -15.49 -13.50 -6.79
CA ALA A 208 -14.87 -12.23 -6.47
C ALA A 208 -14.99 -11.23 -7.62
N ASP A 209 -15.18 -9.95 -7.30
CA ASP A 209 -15.13 -8.86 -8.28
C ASP A 209 -13.68 -8.38 -8.43
N TYR A 210 -12.99 -8.83 -9.49
CA TYR A 210 -11.61 -8.48 -9.73
C TYR A 210 -11.33 -7.99 -11.15
N LYS A 211 -10.37 -7.07 -11.27
CA LYS A 211 -9.71 -6.70 -12.52
C LYS A 211 -8.25 -7.12 -12.44
N PHE A 212 -7.79 -7.83 -13.47
CA PHE A 212 -6.38 -8.20 -13.62
C PHE A 212 -5.79 -7.48 -14.83
N VAL A 213 -4.80 -6.62 -14.60
CA VAL A 213 -4.07 -5.85 -15.61
C VAL A 213 -2.68 -6.45 -15.76
N SER A 214 -2.31 -6.79 -17.00
CA SER A 214 -0.99 -7.30 -17.34
C SER A 214 -0.21 -6.23 -18.11
N LEU A 215 0.90 -5.77 -17.51
CA LEU A 215 1.72 -4.67 -18.00
C LEU A 215 2.87 -5.25 -18.82
N LYS A 216 2.73 -5.22 -20.15
CA LYS A 216 3.52 -5.96 -21.15
C LYS A 216 5.05 -5.94 -20.94
N ASP A 217 5.61 -4.80 -20.57
CA ASP A 217 7.07 -4.59 -20.51
C ASP A 217 7.62 -4.46 -19.08
N ALA A 218 6.79 -4.71 -18.08
CA ALA A 218 7.15 -4.56 -16.68
C ALA A 218 7.65 -5.88 -16.07
N LYS A 219 8.74 -5.79 -15.32
CA LYS A 219 9.26 -6.85 -14.43
C LYS A 219 8.59 -6.78 -13.05
N HIS A 220 8.98 -7.68 -12.16
CA HIS A 220 8.71 -7.50 -10.73
C HIS A 220 9.30 -6.18 -10.22
N GLY A 221 8.67 -5.53 -9.25
CA GLY A 221 9.17 -4.27 -8.68
C GLY A 221 9.03 -3.04 -9.59
N PHE A 222 8.27 -3.12 -10.69
CA PHE A 222 8.16 -2.07 -11.72
C PHE A 222 7.78 -0.68 -11.21
N SER A 223 7.17 -0.60 -10.03
CA SER A 223 6.69 0.65 -9.44
C SER A 223 7.74 1.37 -8.59
N ASN A 224 8.87 0.72 -8.27
CA ASN A 224 9.90 1.29 -7.43
C ASN A 224 11.05 1.85 -8.29
N PRO A 225 11.28 3.19 -8.29
CA PRO A 225 12.40 3.79 -9.02
C PRO A 225 13.79 3.27 -8.63
N ASP A 226 13.93 2.73 -7.41
CA ASP A 226 15.18 2.12 -6.93
C ASP A 226 15.32 0.64 -7.32
N ALA A 227 14.33 0.04 -8.00
CA ALA A 227 14.33 -1.40 -8.29
C ALA A 227 15.57 -1.83 -9.07
N ASP A 228 16.01 -1.09 -10.09
CA ASP A 228 17.19 -1.46 -10.89
C ASP A 228 18.46 -1.48 -10.03
N ARG A 229 18.61 -0.50 -9.11
CA ARG A 229 19.72 -0.43 -8.16
C ARG A 229 19.68 -1.59 -7.16
N LEU A 230 18.50 -1.90 -6.63
CA LEU A 230 18.29 -2.95 -5.63
C LEU A 230 18.38 -4.37 -6.23
N GLY A 231 18.06 -4.54 -7.52
CA GLY A 231 18.18 -5.80 -8.25
C GLY A 231 19.62 -6.15 -8.63
N HIS A 232 20.48 -5.14 -8.75
CA HIS A 232 21.90 -5.28 -9.12
C HIS A 232 22.88 -4.87 -8.02
N GLY A 233 22.42 -4.79 -6.76
CA GLY A 233 23.26 -4.37 -5.64
C GLY A 233 24.47 -5.28 -5.40
N ASP A 234 25.44 -4.78 -4.61
CA ASP A 234 26.75 -5.41 -4.32
C ASP A 234 26.68 -6.84 -3.76
N HIS A 235 25.49 -7.31 -3.38
CA HIS A 235 25.23 -8.60 -2.76
C HIS A 235 24.43 -9.56 -3.65
N GLY A 236 24.22 -9.20 -4.92
CA GLY A 236 23.17 -9.80 -5.76
C GLY A 236 21.78 -9.33 -5.32
N GLY A 237 20.77 -9.48 -6.18
CA GLY A 237 19.42 -9.03 -5.87
C GLY A 237 18.36 -9.87 -6.57
N PRO A 238 17.08 -9.76 -6.16
CA PRO A 238 15.98 -10.34 -6.90
C PRO A 238 15.93 -9.79 -8.33
N ASP A 239 15.38 -10.54 -9.29
CA ASP A 239 15.12 -10.04 -10.64
C ASP A 239 13.94 -9.05 -10.63
N ILE A 240 14.26 -7.82 -10.27
CA ILE A 240 13.36 -6.66 -10.24
C ILE A 240 13.86 -5.60 -11.22
N GLY A 241 12.97 -4.69 -11.64
CA GLY A 241 13.40 -3.55 -12.43
C GLY A 241 12.33 -2.50 -12.61
N TYR A 242 12.73 -1.23 -12.65
CA TYR A 242 11.81 -0.10 -12.72
C TYR A 242 11.23 0.03 -14.13
N ASN A 243 9.93 0.31 -14.23
CA ASN A 243 9.31 0.69 -15.49
C ASN A 243 8.36 1.86 -15.26
N LYS A 244 8.83 3.07 -15.59
CA LYS A 244 8.09 4.33 -15.38
C LYS A 244 6.69 4.31 -16.00
N ALA A 245 6.54 3.81 -17.22
CA ALA A 245 5.24 3.78 -17.89
C ALA A 245 4.25 2.87 -17.16
N ALA A 246 4.72 1.71 -16.67
CA ALA A 246 3.92 0.77 -15.89
C ALA A 246 3.56 1.32 -14.49
N ASP A 247 4.50 1.99 -13.82
CA ASP A 247 4.26 2.69 -12.56
C ASP A 247 3.15 3.75 -12.72
N GLU A 248 3.31 4.65 -13.69
CA GLU A 248 2.33 5.71 -13.95
C GLU A 248 0.94 5.16 -14.36
N SER A 249 0.90 4.14 -15.23
CA SER A 249 -0.37 3.57 -15.70
C SER A 249 -1.09 2.79 -14.59
N SER A 250 -0.37 1.97 -13.82
CA SER A 250 -0.95 1.21 -12.71
C SER A 250 -1.44 2.13 -11.59
N TRP A 251 -0.75 3.25 -11.33
CA TRP A 251 -1.20 4.26 -10.37
C TRP A 251 -2.44 5.02 -10.87
N ALA A 252 -2.55 5.25 -12.18
CA ALA A 252 -3.75 5.80 -12.80
C ALA A 252 -4.95 4.84 -12.66
N ASP A 253 -4.74 3.55 -12.89
CA ASP A 253 -5.76 2.51 -12.70
C ASP A 253 -6.20 2.42 -11.23
N MET A 254 -5.27 2.46 -10.27
CA MET A 254 -5.59 2.51 -8.84
C MET A 254 -6.44 3.74 -8.49
N LYS A 255 -6.10 4.93 -8.98
CA LYS A 255 -6.89 6.15 -8.76
C LYS A 255 -8.31 6.02 -9.32
N ALA A 256 -8.46 5.46 -10.51
CA ALA A 256 -9.77 5.23 -11.12
C ALA A 256 -10.58 4.17 -10.36
N PHE A 257 -9.91 3.13 -9.87
CA PHE A 257 -10.49 2.10 -9.02
C PHE A 257 -10.99 2.67 -7.70
N PHE A 258 -10.17 3.46 -7.00
CA PHE A 258 -10.56 4.10 -5.74
C PHE A 258 -11.75 5.05 -5.86
N LYS A 259 -11.82 5.83 -6.95
CA LYS A 259 -13.00 6.65 -7.25
C LYS A 259 -14.28 5.81 -7.33
N LYS A 260 -14.22 4.57 -7.84
CA LYS A 260 -15.39 3.69 -7.95
C LYS A 260 -15.78 3.04 -6.62
N ILE A 261 -14.81 2.60 -5.82
CA ILE A 261 -15.11 1.84 -4.58
C ILE A 261 -15.53 2.75 -3.41
N PHE A 262 -15.20 4.04 -3.47
CA PHE A 262 -15.53 5.03 -2.43
C PHE A 262 -16.64 6.01 -2.81
N ALA A 263 -17.15 5.92 -4.04
CA ALA A 263 -18.31 6.68 -4.52
C ALA A 263 -19.58 6.34 -3.74
#